data_AF-A0A250FKK9-F1
#
_entry.id   AF-A0A250FKK9-F1
#
_cell.length_a   1.000
_cell.length_b   1.000
_cell.length_c   1.000
_cell.angle_alpha   90.00
_cell.angle_beta   90.00
_cell.angle_gamma   90.00
#
_symmetry.space_group_name_H-M   'P 1'
#
loop_
_entity.id
_entity.type
_entity.pdbx_description
1 polymer ?
#
loop_
_entity_poly.entity_id
_entity_poly.type
_entity_poly.pdbx_seq_one_letter_code
_entity_poly.pdbx_strand_id
1 'polypeptide(L)' 'MSTNRKQIQKKPKVQKPLEVTPYYTIIEVDPTIDKYAKAPYFAEKLARVNEKLAKVGFSPLTNP' A
#
# COMPACT_ATOMS: atom_id res chain seq x y z
N MET A 1 10.15 48.52 19.21
CA MET A 1 10.34 47.13 19.65
C MET A 1 9.23 46.27 19.04
N SER A 2 9.47 45.64 17.88
CA SER A 2 8.47 44.77 17.24
C SER A 2 8.73 43.32 17.67
N THR A 3 7.81 42.75 18.44
CA THR A 3 7.89 41.36 18.89
C THR A 3 7.59 40.44 17.72
N ASN A 4 8.64 39.92 17.08
CA ASN A 4 8.53 38.89 16.07
C ASN A 4 8.09 37.59 16.76
N ARG A 5 6.78 37.32 16.79
CA ARG A 5 6.24 36.03 17.24
C ARG A 5 6.69 34.99 16.23
N LYS A 6 7.71 34.20 16.57
CA LYS A 6 8.08 32.99 15.84
C LYS A 6 6.83 32.12 15.74
N GLN A 7 6.22 32.11 14.57
CA GLN A 7 5.13 31.22 14.24
C GLN A 7 5.69 29.80 14.33
N ILE A 8 5.31 29.08 15.38
CA ILE A 8 5.70 27.69 15.59
C ILE A 8 5.15 26.93 14.37
N GLN A 9 6.04 26.46 13.50
CA GLN A 9 5.67 25.57 12.41
C GLN A 9 4.86 24.41 13.00
N LYS A 10 3.63 24.25 12.54
CA LYS A 10 2.76 23.14 12.94
C LYS A 10 3.53 21.85 12.67
N LYS A 11 3.80 21.07 13.73
CA LYS A 11 4.38 19.73 13.60
C LYS A 11 3.49 18.94 12.63
N PRO A 12 4.05 18.22 11.63
CA PRO A 12 3.25 17.36 10.78
C PRO A 12 2.53 16.36 11.67
N LYS A 13 1.23 16.15 11.42
CA LYS A 13 0.44 15.12 12.12
C LYS A 13 1.19 13.81 11.93
N VAL A 14 1.62 13.21 13.04
CA VAL A 14 2.23 11.88 13.05
C VAL A 14 1.19 10.93 12.46
N GLN A 15 1.41 10.49 11.22
CA GLN A 15 0.57 9.48 10.59
C GLN A 15 0.69 8.19 11.40
N LYS A 16 -0.46 7.57 11.69
CA LYS A 16 -0.46 6.27 12.38
C LYS A 16 0.14 5.24 11.43
N PRO A 17 1.08 4.40 11.91
CA PRO A 17 1.70 3.39 11.08
C PRO A 17 0.68 2.32 10.67
N LEU A 18 0.77 1.90 9.41
CA LEU A 18 -0.02 0.81 8.84
C LEU A 18 0.48 -0.54 9.37
N GLU A 19 1.81 -0.69 9.41
CA GLU A 19 2.46 -1.91 9.87
C GLU A 19 3.80 -1.56 10.54
N VAL A 20 4.11 -2.26 11.63
CA VAL A 20 5.34 -2.07 12.40
C VAL A 20 6.04 -3.41 12.48
N THR A 21 7.27 -3.47 11.96
CA THR A 21 8.17 -4.61 12.11
C THR A 21 9.39 -4.20 12.94
N PRO A 22 10.19 -5.15 13.47
CA PRO A 22 11.40 -4.81 14.23
C PRO A 22 12.43 -3.98 13.45
N TYR A 23 12.36 -4.00 12.12
CA TYR A 23 13.37 -3.39 11.23
C TYR A 23 12.87 -2.14 10.51
N TYR A 24 11.56 -2.02 10.29
CA TYR A 24 10.96 -0.89 9.59
C TYR A 24 9.51 -0.65 9.98
N THR A 25 9.06 0.58 9.80
CA THR A 25 7.68 1.00 10.00
C THR A 25 7.11 1.48 8.68
N ILE A 26 6.02 0.85 8.23
CA ILE A 26 5.27 1.26 7.04
C ILE A 26 4.26 2.31 7.49
N ILE A 27 4.42 3.54 7.00
CA ILE A 27 3.54 4.68 7.33
C ILE A 27 2.49 4.85 6.22
N GLU A 28 2.93 4.79 4.96
CA GLU A 28 2.07 4.82 3.78
C GLU A 28 2.62 3.86 2.72
N VAL A 29 1.72 3.19 2.00
CA VAL A 29 2.08 2.41 0.82
C VAL A 29 1.98 3.34 -0.38
N ASP A 30 3.03 3.42 -1.18
CA ASP A 30 3.03 4.25 -2.38
C ASP A 30 2.04 3.67 -3.41
N PRO A 31 0.92 4.38 -3.70
CA PRO A 31 -0.09 3.88 -4.62
C PRO A 31 0.39 3.84 -6.08
N THR A 32 1.54 4.45 -6.39
CA THR A 32 2.16 4.42 -7.71
C THR A 32 3.06 3.21 -7.93
N ILE A 33 3.45 2.50 -6.86
CA ILE A 33 4.17 1.22 -6.95
C ILE A 33 3.24 0.15 -7.51
N ASP A 34 1.95 0.22 -7.18
CA ASP A 34 0.95 -0.70 -7.69
C ASP A 34 0.52 -0.34 -9.12
N LYS A 35 1.49 -0.41 -10.03
CA LYS A 35 1.31 -0.23 -11.49
C LYS A 35 0.34 -1.27 -12.08
N TYR A 36 0.02 -2.32 -11.32
CA TYR A 36 -0.77 -3.45 -11.77
C TYR A 36 -2.18 -3.49 -11.17
N ALA A 37 -2.46 -2.79 -10.05
CA ALA A 37 -3.81 -2.65 -9.48
C ALA A 37 -4.84 -2.14 -10.49
N LYS A 38 -4.44 -1.23 -11.38
CA LYS A 38 -5.31 -0.70 -12.45
C LYS A 38 -5.03 -1.30 -13.82
N ALA A 39 -4.10 -2.26 -13.93
CA ALA A 39 -3.77 -2.85 -15.21
C ALA A 39 -4.94 -3.77 -15.63
N PRO A 40 -5.59 -3.52 -16.79
CA PRO A 40 -6.76 -4.30 -17.23
C PRO A 40 -6.43 -5.79 -17.40
N TYR A 41 -5.16 -6.10 -17.67
CA TYR A 41 -4.67 -7.46 -17.84
C TYR A 41 -4.41 -8.22 -16.53
N PHE A 42 -4.35 -7.55 -15.38
CA PHE A 42 -4.01 -8.22 -14.13
C PHE A 42 -5.15 -9.14 -13.68
N ALA A 43 -6.40 -8.65 -13.71
CA ALA A 43 -7.58 -9.45 -13.36
C ALA A 43 -7.75 -10.68 -14.27
N GLU A 44 -7.56 -10.51 -15.58
CA GLU A 44 -7.65 -11.62 -16.55
C GLU A 44 -6.55 -12.67 -16.34
N LYS A 45 -5.30 -12.22 -16.12
CA LYS A 45 -4.19 -13.14 -15.82
C LYS A 45 -4.39 -13.86 -14.50
N LEU A 46 -4.90 -13.18 -13.48
CA LEU A 46 -5.20 -13.75 -12.16
C LEU A 46 -6.32 -14.80 -12.26
N ALA A 47 -7.37 -14.52 -13.02
CA ALA A 47 -8.43 -15.50 -13.31
C ALA A 47 -7.86 -16.76 -14.00
N ARG A 48 -7.01 -16.59 -15.02
CA ARG A 48 -6.36 -17.71 -15.72
C ARG A 48 -5.45 -18.54 -14.81
N VAL A 49 -4.75 -17.89 -13.88
CA VAL A 49 -3.92 -18.58 -12.89
C VAL A 49 -4.81 -19.35 -11.91
N ASN A 50 -5.87 -18.75 -11.42
CA ASN A 50 -6.81 -19.38 -10.50
C ASN A 50 -7.52 -20.59 -11.13
N GLU A 51 -7.86 -20.55 -12.42
CA GLU A 51 -8.37 -21.72 -13.14
C GLU A 51 -7.36 -22.87 -13.17
N LYS A 52 -6.07 -22.57 -13.38
CA LYS A 52 -5.02 -23.59 -13.35
C LYS A 52 -4.83 -24.15 -11.95
N LEU A 53 -4.81 -23.29 -10.93
CA LEU A 53 -4.68 -23.71 -9.53
C LEU A 53 -5.86 -24.59 -9.09
N ALA A 54 -7.08 -24.26 -9.49
CA ALA A 54 -8.25 -25.09 -9.24
C ALA A 54 -8.11 -26.49 -9.85
N LYS A 55 -7.56 -26.60 -11.08
CA LYS A 55 -7.31 -27.91 -11.73
C LYS A 55 -6.26 -28.75 -11.01
N VAL A 56 -5.30 -28.13 -10.33
CA VAL A 56 -4.26 -28.83 -9.55
C VAL A 56 -4.59 -28.92 -8.06
N GLY A 57 -5.80 -28.52 -7.63
CA GLY A 57 -6.28 -28.63 -6.24
C GLY A 57 -5.74 -27.57 -5.29
N PHE A 58 -5.17 -26.47 -5.80
CA PHE A 58 -4.67 -25.36 -5.00
C PHE A 58 -5.74 -24.27 -4.81
N SER A 59 -5.67 -23.58 -3.68
CA SER A 59 -6.54 -22.44 -3.38
C SER A 59 -6.26 -21.25 -4.31
N PRO A 60 -7.30 -20.48 -4.70
CA PRO A 60 -7.15 -19.33 -5.56
C PRO A 60 -6.39 -18.20 -4.86
N LEU A 61 -5.60 -17.46 -5.64
CA LEU A 61 -4.96 -16.23 -5.20
C LEU A 61 -6.02 -15.13 -5.12
N THR A 62 -6.09 -14.44 -3.97
CA THR A 62 -6.94 -13.27 -3.76
C THR A 62 -6.14 -11.99 -3.96
N ASN A 63 -6.79 -10.97 -4.51
CA ASN A 63 -6.21 -9.63 -4.54
C ASN A 63 -6.12 -9.09 -3.09
N PRO A 64 -5.02 -8.42 -2.71
CA PRO A 64 -4.92 -7.68 -1.46
C PRO A 64 -5.86 -6.45 -1.44
#